data_AF-A0A0K2V980-F1
#
_entry.id   AF-A0A0K2V980-F1
#
_cell.length_a   1.000
_cell.length_b   1.000
_cell.length_c   1.000
_cell.angle_alpha   90.00
_cell.angle_beta   90.00
_cell.angle_gamma   90.00
#
_symmetry.space_group_name_H-M   'P 1'
#
loop_
_entity.id
_entity.type
_entity.pdbx_description
1 polymer ?
#
loop_
_entity_poly.entity_id
_entity_poly.type
_entity_poly.pdbx_seq_one_letter_code
_entity_poly.pdbx_strand_id
1 'polypeptide(L)'
;MALPFRKSLFLILLGLIASTLADTSGPVFIEEPPNHVDFSNTTGVTIVCQSRGTPLPKITWVKSDGTNITVVPGLRQVQTNGNLVLPPFRAQHYSQEVHAQTYRCIAEN
;
A
#
# COMPACT_ATOMS: atom_id res chain seq x y z
N MET A 1 10.22 -23.14 -70.96
CA MET A 1 10.91 -23.52 -69.71
C MET A 1 10.97 -22.26 -68.84
N ALA A 2 9.93 -21.92 -68.07
CA ALA A 2 9.53 -22.49 -66.78
C ALA A 2 10.62 -22.33 -65.68
N LEU A 3 10.50 -21.21 -64.93
CA LEU A 3 10.77 -20.89 -63.50
C LEU A 3 11.66 -21.81 -62.62
N PRO A 4 12.20 -21.36 -61.44
CA PRO A 4 11.90 -20.10 -60.75
C PRO A 4 13.09 -19.35 -60.08
N PHE A 5 12.86 -18.06 -59.87
CA PHE A 5 13.35 -17.26 -58.76
C PHE A 5 13.38 -18.07 -57.45
N ARG A 6 14.57 -18.39 -56.93
CA ARG A 6 14.70 -18.82 -55.53
C ARG A 6 14.77 -17.55 -54.68
N LYS A 7 13.60 -17.00 -54.38
CA LYS A 7 13.39 -15.97 -53.36
C LYS A 7 14.05 -16.49 -52.09
N SER A 8 15.22 -15.95 -51.75
CA SER A 8 15.84 -16.24 -50.47
C SER A 8 14.90 -15.68 -49.42
N LEU A 9 14.13 -16.58 -48.84
CA LEU A 9 13.13 -16.31 -47.82
C LEU A 9 13.90 -15.85 -46.58
N PHE A 10 14.18 -14.55 -46.51
CA PHE A 10 14.54 -13.89 -45.25
C PHE A 10 13.30 -14.00 -44.36
N LEU A 11 13.17 -15.11 -43.65
CA LEU A 11 12.30 -15.22 -42.49
C LEU A 11 12.94 -14.34 -41.42
N ILE A 12 12.74 -13.02 -41.53
CA ILE A 12 12.79 -12.16 -40.37
C ILE A 12 11.57 -12.59 -39.55
N LEU A 13 11.79 -13.56 -38.66
CA LEU A 13 10.94 -13.75 -37.51
C LEU A 13 11.12 -12.47 -36.69
N LEU A 14 10.44 -11.41 -37.09
CA LEU A 14 10.19 -10.25 -36.26
C LEU A 14 9.44 -10.83 -35.08
N GLY A 15 10.18 -11.17 -34.03
CA GLY A 15 9.63 -11.55 -32.76
C GLY A 15 8.71 -10.43 -32.36
N LEU A 16 7.41 -10.67 -32.47
CA LEU A 16 6.38 -9.91 -31.79
C LEU A 16 6.53 -10.22 -30.30
N ILE A 17 7.62 -9.74 -29.69
CA ILE A 17 7.58 -9.34 -28.31
C ILE A 17 6.72 -8.09 -28.28
N ALA A 18 5.41 -8.31 -28.26
CA ALA A 18 4.50 -7.33 -27.71
C ALA A 18 4.90 -7.20 -26.23
N SER A 19 5.85 -6.32 -25.94
CA SER A 19 6.03 -5.81 -24.59
C SER A 19 4.69 -5.18 -24.25
N THR A 20 3.90 -5.84 -23.41
CA THR A 20 2.79 -5.17 -22.76
C THR A 20 3.44 -4.00 -22.03
N LEU A 21 3.22 -2.77 -22.53
CA LEU A 21 3.42 -1.58 -21.72
C LEU A 21 2.44 -1.73 -20.57
N ALA A 22 2.86 -2.42 -19.51
CA ALA A 22 2.11 -2.46 -18.28
C ALA A 22 2.01 -0.99 -17.87
N ASP A 23 0.79 -0.47 -17.91
CA ASP A 23 0.51 0.91 -17.54
C ASP A 23 0.81 1.06 -16.04
N THR A 24 2.05 1.41 -15.73
CA THR A 24 2.51 1.58 -14.35
C THR A 24 2.04 2.93 -13.87
N SER A 25 1.47 2.94 -12.67
CA SER A 25 0.98 4.16 -12.03
C SER A 25 1.47 4.19 -10.59
N GLY A 26 2.01 5.34 -10.20
CA GLY A 26 2.41 5.58 -8.81
C GLY A 26 1.21 5.52 -7.85
N PRO A 27 1.47 5.54 -6.54
CA PRO A 27 0.43 5.42 -5.54
C PRO A 27 -0.42 6.69 -5.51
N VAL A 28 -1.75 6.52 -5.49
CA VAL A 28 -2.73 7.59 -5.31
C VAL A 28 -3.66 7.19 -4.19
N PHE A 29 -3.81 8.03 -3.17
CA PHE A 29 -4.76 7.78 -2.09
C PHE A 29 -6.20 7.82 -2.62
N ILE A 30 -6.95 6.77 -2.29
CA ILE A 30 -8.42 6.73 -2.43
C ILE A 30 -9.04 7.31 -1.17
N GLU A 31 -8.48 6.97 -0.02
CA GLU A 31 -8.96 7.42 1.29
C GLU A 31 -7.75 7.69 2.19
N GLU A 32 -7.65 8.94 2.62
CA GLU A 32 -6.65 9.39 3.59
C GLU A 32 -7.23 9.36 5.01
N PRO A 33 -6.39 9.14 6.03
CA PRO A 33 -6.84 9.21 7.41
C PRO A 33 -7.28 10.64 7.79
N PRO A 34 -8.29 10.79 8.67
CA PRO A 34 -8.67 12.10 9.19
C PRO A 34 -7.51 12.80 9.90
N ASN A 35 -7.47 14.13 9.84
CA ASN A 35 -6.45 14.94 10.52
C ASN A 35 -6.48 14.82 12.06
N HIS A 36 -7.65 14.46 12.62
CA HIS A 36 -7.83 14.27 14.06
C HIS A 36 -8.75 13.09 14.32
N VAL A 37 -8.40 12.28 15.31
CA VAL A 37 -9.14 11.08 15.69
C VAL A 37 -9.22 11.02 17.21
N ASP A 38 -10.39 11.31 17.76
CA ASP A 38 -10.72 11.06 19.16
C ASP A 38 -11.46 9.73 19.28
N PHE A 39 -11.13 8.93 20.29
CA PHE A 39 -11.75 7.63 20.50
C PHE A 39 -11.81 7.26 21.98
N SER A 40 -12.76 6.41 22.33
CA SER A 40 -12.88 5.87 23.69
C SER A 40 -12.01 4.63 23.86
N ASN A 41 -11.43 4.47 25.05
CA ASN A 41 -10.70 3.25 25.41
C ASN A 41 -11.62 2.01 25.46
N THR A 42 -12.94 2.18 25.55
CA THR A 42 -13.90 1.06 25.55
C THR A 42 -14.26 0.56 24.15
N THR A 43 -14.14 1.42 23.12
CA THR A 43 -14.49 1.07 21.73
C THR A 43 -13.26 0.88 20.84
N GLY A 44 -12.16 1.56 21.16
CA GLY A 44 -11.02 1.64 20.24
C GLY A 44 -11.35 2.44 18.98
N VAL A 45 -10.49 2.33 17.98
CA VAL A 45 -10.67 2.94 16.65
C VAL A 45 -9.96 2.16 15.56
N THR A 46 -10.52 2.21 14.35
CA THR A 46 -9.86 1.79 13.11
C THR A 46 -9.68 3.02 12.23
N ILE A 47 -8.44 3.32 11.87
CA ILE A 47 -8.05 4.45 11.03
C ILE A 47 -7.78 3.90 9.63
N VAL A 48 -8.60 4.32 8.68
CA VAL A 48 -8.58 3.82 7.31
C VAL A 48 -7.51 4.53 6.50
N CYS A 49 -6.78 3.78 5.67
CA CYS A 49 -5.91 4.34 4.65
C CYS A 49 -5.89 3.41 3.43
N GLN A 50 -6.33 3.93 2.29
CA GLN A 50 -6.45 3.16 1.05
C GLN A 50 -5.76 3.89 -0.10
N SER A 51 -5.07 3.13 -0.95
CA SER A 51 -4.43 3.68 -2.15
C SER A 51 -4.61 2.74 -3.34
N ARG A 52 -4.49 3.29 -4.53
CA ARG A 52 -4.42 2.57 -5.80
C ARG A 52 -3.11 2.89 -6.50
N GLY A 53 -2.70 2.00 -7.39
CA GLY A 53 -1.49 2.10 -8.20
C GLY A 53 -1.26 0.78 -8.91
N THR A 54 -0.35 0.77 -9.87
CA THR A 54 0.07 -0.44 -10.58
C THR A 54 1.60 -0.49 -10.58
N PRO A 55 2.23 -1.42 -9.81
CA PRO A 55 1.65 -2.47 -8.95
C PRO A 55 0.81 -1.94 -7.76
N LEU A 56 0.00 -2.79 -7.10
CA LEU A 56 -0.80 -2.35 -5.96
C LEU A 56 0.11 -1.82 -4.82
N PRO A 57 -0.08 -0.58 -4.33
CA PRO A 57 0.81 -0.02 -3.32
C PRO A 57 0.68 -0.71 -1.97
N LYS A 58 1.82 -0.89 -1.32
CA LYS A 58 1.90 -1.35 0.07
C LYS A 58 1.63 -0.17 0.99
N ILE A 59 0.69 -0.35 1.92
CA ILE A 59 0.42 0.61 2.98
C ILE A 59 1.32 0.32 4.19
N THR A 60 1.97 1.37 4.70
CA THR A 60 2.75 1.35 5.95
C THR A 60 2.40 2.56 6.80
N TRP A 61 2.75 2.50 8.09
CA TRP A 61 2.45 3.54 9.05
C TRP A 61 3.71 3.97 9.79
N VAL A 62 3.88 5.27 9.93
CA VAL A 62 5.00 5.89 10.64
C VAL A 62 4.49 6.86 11.71
N LYS A 63 5.34 7.15 12.69
CA LYS A 63 5.13 8.26 13.63
C LYS A 63 5.46 9.60 12.95
N SER A 64 5.20 10.71 13.63
CA SER A 64 5.57 12.06 13.16
C SER A 64 7.07 12.23 12.89
N ASP A 65 7.92 11.50 13.61
CA ASP A 65 9.38 11.49 13.43
C ASP A 65 9.85 10.67 12.21
N GLY A 66 8.92 10.03 11.47
CA GLY A 66 9.22 9.18 10.31
C GLY A 66 9.60 7.74 10.66
N THR A 67 9.69 7.38 11.94
CA THR A 67 9.98 6.01 12.36
C THR A 67 8.78 5.11 12.11
N ASN A 68 9.02 3.93 11.54
CA ASN A 68 8.00 2.89 11.40
C ASN A 68 7.37 2.53 12.76
N ILE A 69 6.04 2.35 12.75
CA ILE A 69 5.35 1.87 13.94
C ILE A 69 5.64 0.39 14.18
N THR A 70 5.67 0.00 15.44
CA THR A 70 5.77 -1.40 15.86
C THR A 70 4.39 -1.94 16.23
N VAL A 71 4.20 -3.26 16.09
CA VAL A 71 3.01 -3.92 16.66
C VAL A 71 3.15 -3.94 18.18
N VAL A 72 2.09 -3.51 18.88
CA VAL A 72 2.01 -3.58 20.34
C VAL A 72 0.84 -4.49 20.68
N PRO A 73 1.08 -5.70 21.22
CA PRO A 73 0.03 -6.67 21.48
C PRO A 73 -1.14 -6.05 22.27
N GLY A 74 -2.34 -6.12 21.69
CA GLY A 74 -3.57 -5.60 22.29
C GLY A 74 -3.76 -4.07 22.24
N LEU A 75 -2.78 -3.30 21.75
CA LEU A 75 -2.87 -1.83 21.73
C LEU A 75 -2.67 -1.20 20.34
N ARG A 76 -1.87 -1.83 19.46
CA ARG A 76 -1.63 -1.32 18.10
C ARG A 76 -1.36 -2.44 17.11
N GLN A 77 -2.12 -2.46 16.02
CA GLN A 77 -1.97 -3.43 14.95
C GLN A 77 -2.30 -2.81 13.60
N VAL A 78 -1.70 -3.33 12.52
CA VAL A 78 -2.04 -2.95 11.14
C VAL A 78 -2.74 -4.15 10.50
N GLN A 79 -3.94 -3.92 9.96
CA GLN A 79 -4.72 -4.95 9.26
C GLN A 79 -4.10 -5.27 7.89
N THR A 80 -4.47 -6.42 7.32
CA THR A 80 -4.00 -6.86 6.00
C THR A 80 -4.41 -5.92 4.86
N ASN A 81 -5.49 -5.15 5.04
CA ASN A 81 -5.93 -4.11 4.11
C ASN A 81 -5.18 -2.77 4.28
N GLY A 82 -4.25 -2.66 5.23
CA GLY A 82 -3.48 -1.45 5.48
C GLY A 82 -4.03 -0.53 6.58
N ASN A 83 -5.22 -0.81 7.14
CA ASN A 83 -5.80 0.05 8.18
C ASN A 83 -5.04 -0.08 9.52
N LEU A 84 -4.86 1.04 10.22
CA LEU A 84 -4.30 1.06 11.56
C LEU A 84 -5.42 0.88 12.59
N VAL A 85 -5.27 -0.07 13.50
CA VAL A 85 -6.25 -0.35 14.55
C VAL A 85 -5.64 -0.13 15.91
N LEU A 86 -6.33 0.65 16.74
CA LEU A 86 -6.09 0.82 18.16
C LEU A 86 -7.26 0.15 18.90
N PRO A 87 -7.13 -1.10 19.36
CA PRO A 87 -8.22 -1.83 19.99
C PRO A 87 -8.67 -1.18 21.32
N PRO A 88 -9.84 -1.58 21.87
CA PRO A 88 -10.21 -1.26 23.23
C PRO A 88 -9.12 -1.66 24.24
N PHE A 89 -8.89 -0.82 25.25
CA PHE A 89 -7.88 -1.02 26.27
C PHE A 89 -8.34 -0.55 27.66
N ARG A 90 -7.75 -1.14 28.71
CA ARG A 90 -7.99 -0.71 30.11
C ARG A 90 -7.14 0.52 30.41
N ALA A 91 -7.61 1.38 31.32
CA ALA A 91 -6.89 2.60 31.71
C ALA A 91 -5.41 2.34 32.10
N GLN A 92 -5.13 1.23 32.78
CA GLN A 92 -3.76 0.83 33.17
C GLN A 92 -2.82 0.53 31.98
N HIS A 93 -3.35 0.26 30.80
CA HIS A 93 -2.59 -0.01 29.58
C HIS A 93 -2.50 1.21 28.67
N TYR A 94 -2.93 2.38 29.14
CA TYR A 94 -2.73 3.61 28.38
C TYR A 94 -1.23 3.85 28.17
N SER A 95 -0.83 3.95 26.91
CA SER A 95 0.51 4.40 26.51
C SER A 95 0.39 5.65 25.65
N GLN A 96 1.10 6.71 26.03
CA GLN A 96 1.14 7.96 25.26
C GLN A 96 1.74 7.73 23.86
N GLU A 97 2.72 6.82 23.72
CA GLU A 97 3.31 6.47 22.43
C GLU A 97 2.32 5.80 21.46
N VAL A 98 1.26 5.18 22.00
CA VAL A 98 0.25 4.48 21.21
C VAL A 98 -1.01 5.33 21.02
N HIS A 99 -1.59 5.85 22.09
CA HIS A 99 -2.92 6.47 22.09
C HIS A 99 -2.91 8.00 21.95
N ALA A 100 -1.76 8.65 22.15
CA ALA A 100 -1.60 10.11 22.01
C ALA A 100 -0.40 10.40 21.11
N GLN A 101 -0.47 9.87 19.90
CA GLN A 101 0.59 9.92 18.89
C GLN A 101 0.03 10.41 17.56
N THR A 102 0.87 11.15 16.82
CA THR A 102 0.62 11.50 15.43
C THR A 102 1.13 10.38 14.52
N TYR A 103 0.21 9.78 13.77
CA TYR A 103 0.50 8.76 12.78
C TYR A 103 0.43 9.33 11.37
N ARG A 104 1.22 8.77 10.44
CA ARG A 104 1.12 9.05 9.01
C ARG A 104 1.07 7.74 8.23
N CYS A 105 0.17 7.69 7.26
CA CYS A 105 0.09 6.60 6.30
C CYS A 105 1.05 6.87 5.14
N ILE A 106 1.75 5.82 4.68
CA ILE A 106 2.63 5.85 3.51
C ILE A 106 2.19 4.75 2.56
N ALA A 107 1.98 5.11 1.29
CA ALA A 107 1.69 4.19 0.19
C ALA A 107 2.88 4.16 -0.78
N GLU A 108 3.37 2.96 -1.12
CA GLU A 108 4.57 2.77 -1.96
C GLU A 108 4.42 1.58 -2.91
N ASN A 109 4.81 1.74 -4.18
CA ASN A 109 4.92 0.70 -5.20
C ASN A 109 6.11 0.91 -6.13
#